data_AF-A0A0T6USJ4-F1
#
_entry.id   AF-A0A0T6USJ4-F1
#
_cell.length_a   1.000
_cell.length_b   1.000
_cell.length_c   1.000
_cell.angle_alpha   90.00
_cell.angle_beta   90.00
_cell.angle_gamma   90.00
#
_symmetry.space_group_name_H-M   'P 1'
#
loop_
_entity.id
_entity.type
_entity.pdbx_description
1 polymer ?
#
loop_
_entity_poly.entity_id
_entity_poly.type
_entity_poly.pdbx_seq_one_letter_code
_entity_poly.pdbx_strand_id
1 'polypeptide(L)'
;MMNLGFPSTGQHGTPFNMYHILSHTVDALFLKISGLDPYDSYGLFHQFKIFIFISAILLLIGRTVRGLPSWAYIVSVIAIPPIIISSWHGIASHGLWLGTLVLLTAATYLYAVYNKDTVKKRDYINLFVIIAIISLSKISAGFMLATFTGILLLQKDFRKISVYIFGTCLLIFFYFYSSLFQAETSTQTSLSNININSFFAFFSLSDRLAWHVSLWHIYYPICASLVWMFISIVTKNHTYLKLSIASSISILILYLIITTQVGLNDSEQWYFTFSLGSTITIILYISIVEFISKINKAPLHFISPSSAIAFVLIASLVIIQEIPSDKKSLLTSPLRNIIQHILSSNTIESNFKPNEILSIKDLNPYTPFKSREIFNNLEDKNWIYKLQNSLNQALNESALTRRDTLMFIPRSIYDSEVASLGGPKWASGLLVYSLFGVPLAHGVESNNRTYGLSNYTAESMRKESISENEIHNLCSTKKIKGLVLVTSLMKTDYEIRYCTK
;
A
#
# COMPACT_ATOMS: atom_id res chain seq x y z
N MET A 1 6.54 11.73 -11.60
CA MET A 1 5.44 11.45 -10.64
C MET A 1 5.68 11.95 -9.20
N MET A 2 6.93 12.16 -8.74
CA MET A 2 7.21 12.63 -7.38
C MET A 2 8.17 13.82 -7.40
N ASN A 3 7.78 14.95 -6.81
CA ASN A 3 8.74 15.99 -6.48
C ASN A 3 9.20 15.75 -5.05
N LEU A 4 10.36 15.12 -4.86
CA LEU A 4 10.91 14.78 -3.53
C LEU A 4 9.97 13.91 -2.66
N GLY A 5 9.29 12.92 -3.25
CA GLY A 5 8.45 11.97 -2.51
C GLY A 5 7.02 12.47 -2.21
N PHE A 6 6.64 13.67 -2.62
CA PHE A 6 5.23 14.08 -2.58
C PHE A 6 4.49 13.51 -3.79
N PRO A 7 3.35 12.81 -3.60
CA PRO A 7 2.48 12.46 -4.72
C PRO A 7 1.99 13.76 -5.36
N SER A 8 2.53 14.07 -6.54
CA SER A 8 1.99 15.10 -7.41
C SER A 8 1.07 14.41 -8.37
N THR A 9 -0.19 14.82 -8.37
CA THR A 9 -1.17 14.37 -9.34
C THR A 9 -0.95 14.96 -10.73
N GLY A 10 0.16 15.67 -10.92
CA GLY A 10 0.59 16.13 -12.22
C GLY A 10 -0.20 17.30 -12.76
N GLN A 11 -1.07 17.94 -11.97
CA GLN A 11 -1.84 19.09 -12.43
C GLN A 11 -1.29 20.40 -11.86
N HIS A 12 -1.29 21.45 -12.68
CA HIS A 12 -0.88 22.80 -12.29
C HIS A 12 -1.73 23.35 -11.13
N GLY A 13 -1.11 24.15 -10.26
CA GLY A 13 -1.80 24.81 -9.14
C GLY A 13 -2.22 23.89 -8.00
N THR A 14 -1.96 22.58 -8.08
CA THR A 14 -2.38 21.64 -7.03
C THR A 14 -1.44 21.64 -5.83
N PRO A 15 -1.98 21.66 -4.59
CA PRO A 15 -1.17 21.47 -3.40
C PRO A 15 -0.60 20.04 -3.41
N PHE A 16 0.67 19.91 -3.00
CA PHE A 16 1.26 18.60 -2.75
C PHE A 16 0.43 17.90 -1.67
N ASN A 17 -0.18 16.77 -2.01
CA ASN A 17 -0.82 15.95 -1.00
C ASN A 17 0.29 15.35 -0.14
N MET A 18 0.32 15.67 1.15
CA MET A 18 1.27 15.11 2.11
C MET A 18 0.95 13.63 2.43
N TYR A 19 0.41 12.88 1.47
CA TYR A 19 -0.09 11.52 1.63
C TYR A 19 0.99 10.47 1.32
N HIS A 20 1.30 9.63 2.32
CA HIS A 20 2.27 8.52 2.23
C HIS A 20 3.70 8.91 1.90
N ILE A 21 4.16 9.99 2.53
CA ILE A 21 5.43 10.64 2.21
C ILE A 21 6.60 9.65 2.25
N LEU A 22 6.68 8.78 3.26
CA LEU A 22 7.88 7.97 3.44
C LEU A 22 8.04 6.91 2.34
N SER A 23 6.99 6.16 2.03
CA SER A 23 7.04 5.12 0.99
C SER A 23 7.35 5.73 -0.38
N HIS A 24 6.74 6.86 -0.70
CA HIS A 24 7.01 7.60 -1.94
C HIS A 24 8.41 8.22 -1.96
N THR A 25 8.92 8.69 -0.82
CA THR A 25 10.29 9.21 -0.73
C THR A 25 11.32 8.11 -0.96
N VAL A 26 11.09 6.90 -0.43
CA VAL A 26 11.95 5.75 -0.69
C VAL A 26 11.89 5.33 -2.16
N ASP A 27 10.70 5.31 -2.76
CA ASP A 27 10.52 5.09 -4.20
C ASP A 27 11.35 6.12 -5.01
N ALA A 28 11.21 7.42 -4.71
CA ALA A 28 11.95 8.49 -5.40
C ALA A 28 13.47 8.42 -5.18
N LEU A 29 13.92 8.03 -3.98
CA LEU A 29 15.33 7.89 -3.66
C LEU A 29 15.96 6.74 -4.46
N PHE A 30 15.26 5.61 -4.59
CA PHE A 30 15.69 4.49 -5.41
C PHE A 30 15.88 4.91 -6.87
N LEU A 31 14.92 5.64 -7.44
CA LEU A 31 15.01 6.18 -8.80
C LEU A 31 16.21 7.13 -8.97
N LYS A 32 16.39 8.04 -8.00
CA LYS A 32 17.52 8.97 -8.01
C LYS A 32 18.88 8.27 -7.97
N ILE A 33 19.02 7.20 -7.18
CA ILE A 33 20.27 6.44 -7.05
C ILE A 33 20.52 5.56 -8.27
N SER A 34 19.48 4.89 -8.76
CA SER A 34 19.58 3.98 -9.92
C SER A 34 19.75 4.70 -11.26
N GLY A 35 19.36 5.98 -11.34
CA GLY A 35 19.40 6.76 -12.57
C GLY A 35 18.39 6.29 -13.63
N LEU A 36 17.47 5.39 -13.27
CA LEU A 36 16.46 4.87 -14.18
C LEU A 36 15.30 5.86 -14.33
N ASP A 37 14.74 5.93 -15.54
CA ASP A 37 13.52 6.69 -15.78
C ASP A 37 12.36 6.10 -14.94
N PRO A 38 11.51 6.95 -14.30
CA PRO A 38 10.38 6.48 -13.50
C PRO A 38 9.44 5.50 -14.21
N TYR A 39 9.28 5.62 -15.53
CA TYR A 39 8.41 4.72 -16.30
C TYR A 39 9.06 3.34 -16.48
N ASP A 40 10.30 3.30 -16.97
CA ASP A 40 11.05 2.06 -17.22
C ASP A 40 11.36 1.29 -15.93
N SER A 41 11.55 2.03 -14.83
CA SER A 41 11.86 1.46 -13.52
C SER A 41 10.64 0.92 -12.78
N TYR A 42 9.41 1.30 -13.14
CA TYR A 42 8.24 0.94 -12.34
C TYR A 42 8.05 -0.59 -12.26
N GLY A 43 8.18 -1.28 -13.39
CA GLY A 43 8.09 -2.75 -13.45
C GLY A 43 9.22 -3.42 -12.69
N LEU A 44 10.47 -2.99 -12.92
CA LEU A 44 11.65 -3.52 -12.24
C LEU A 44 11.58 -3.32 -10.72
N PHE A 45 11.14 -2.13 -10.30
CA PHE A 45 11.03 -1.78 -8.90
C PHE A 45 9.87 -2.50 -8.21
N HIS A 46 8.78 -2.77 -8.93
CA HIS A 46 7.73 -3.67 -8.44
C HIS A 46 8.29 -5.07 -8.17
N GLN A 47 9.08 -5.64 -9.08
CA GLN A 47 9.73 -6.94 -8.87
C GLN A 47 10.72 -6.92 -7.69
N PHE A 48 11.47 -5.83 -7.54
CA PHE A 48 12.35 -5.62 -6.39
C PHE A 48 11.56 -5.59 -5.06
N LYS A 49 10.41 -4.91 -5.01
CA LYS A 49 9.51 -4.92 -3.86
C LYS A 49 9.04 -6.33 -3.53
N ILE A 50 8.62 -7.10 -4.55
CA ILE A 50 8.22 -8.51 -4.38
C ILE A 50 9.35 -9.31 -3.73
N PHE A 51 10.57 -9.22 -4.26
CA PHE A 51 11.72 -9.98 -3.76
C PHE A 51 12.07 -9.62 -2.30
N ILE A 52 12.13 -8.33 -1.97
CA ILE A 52 12.38 -7.87 -0.60
C ILE A 52 11.28 -8.35 0.34
N PHE A 53 10.03 -8.27 -0.09
CA PHE A 53 8.89 -8.63 0.74
C PHE A 53 8.85 -10.13 1.04
N ILE A 54 9.07 -10.98 0.03
CA ILE A 54 9.19 -12.43 0.21
C ILE A 54 10.38 -12.74 1.13
N SER A 55 11.53 -12.10 0.92
CA SER A 55 12.69 -12.27 1.78
C SER A 55 12.41 -11.91 3.24
N ALA A 56 11.67 -10.82 3.48
CA ALA A 56 11.25 -10.42 4.82
C ALA A 56 10.30 -11.43 5.48
N ILE A 57 9.37 -12.01 4.71
CA ILE A 57 8.49 -13.09 5.20
C ILE A 57 9.31 -14.32 5.56
N LEU A 58 10.23 -14.76 4.70
CA LEU A 58 11.08 -15.92 4.95
C LEU A 58 11.98 -15.71 6.17
N LEU A 59 12.53 -14.50 6.34
CA LEU A 59 13.31 -14.13 7.53
C LEU A 59 12.46 -14.12 8.80
N LEU A 60 11.24 -13.60 8.74
CA LEU A 60 10.28 -13.65 9.84
C LEU A 60 9.99 -15.10 10.24
N ILE A 61 9.64 -15.95 9.27
CA ILE A 61 9.37 -17.38 9.49
C ILE A 61 10.60 -18.04 10.11
N GLY A 62 11.78 -17.90 9.49
CA GLY A 62 13.03 -18.51 9.96
C GLY A 62 13.42 -18.10 11.37
N ARG A 63 13.21 -16.83 11.74
CA ARG A 63 13.41 -16.36 13.12
C ARG A 63 12.40 -16.94 14.10
N THR A 64 11.13 -17.04 13.68
CA THR A 64 10.02 -17.47 14.53
C THR A 64 10.07 -18.96 14.85
N VAL A 65 10.42 -19.79 13.86
CA VAL A 65 10.52 -21.26 14.02
C VAL A 65 11.90 -21.73 14.47
N ARG A 66 12.81 -20.82 14.82
CA ARG A 66 14.17 -21.17 15.24
C ARG A 66 14.14 -22.09 16.46
N GLY A 67 14.75 -23.27 16.33
CA GLY A 67 14.76 -24.29 17.38
C GLY A 67 13.57 -25.25 17.36
N LEU A 68 12.71 -25.18 16.34
CA LEU A 68 11.73 -26.22 16.01
C LEU A 68 12.28 -27.15 14.92
N PRO A 69 11.67 -28.34 14.72
CA PRO A 69 12.04 -29.23 13.62
C PRO A 69 11.89 -28.58 12.24
N SER A 70 12.71 -28.99 11.28
CA SER A 70 12.73 -28.41 9.92
C SER A 70 11.39 -28.42 9.19
N TRP A 71 10.50 -29.39 9.48
CA TRP A 71 9.16 -29.43 8.90
C TRP A 71 8.30 -28.22 9.31
N ALA A 72 8.52 -27.64 10.50
CA ALA A 72 7.78 -26.46 10.96
C ALA A 72 8.09 -25.23 10.09
N TYR A 73 9.34 -25.13 9.61
CA TYR A 73 9.74 -24.11 8.64
C TYR A 73 9.01 -24.34 7.30
N ILE A 74 9.02 -25.56 6.77
CA ILE A 74 8.36 -25.90 5.49
C ILE A 74 6.85 -25.60 5.56
N VAL A 75 6.17 -26.06 6.61
CA VAL A 75 4.74 -25.79 6.82
C VAL A 75 4.47 -24.29 6.93
N SER A 76 5.31 -23.55 7.64
CA SER A 76 5.16 -22.09 7.75
C SER A 76 5.36 -21.38 6.42
N VAL A 77 6.34 -21.80 5.60
CA VAL A 77 6.57 -21.25 4.26
C VAL A 77 5.42 -21.54 3.31
N ILE A 78 4.71 -22.64 3.47
CA ILE A 78 3.52 -22.94 2.66
C ILE A 78 2.30 -22.14 3.15
N ALA A 79 2.12 -22.02 4.47
CA ALA A 79 0.91 -21.44 5.04
C ALA A 79 0.91 -19.91 5.12
N ILE A 80 2.04 -19.30 5.50
CA ILE A 80 2.09 -17.89 5.91
C ILE A 80 2.18 -16.90 4.74
N PRO A 81 3.03 -17.09 3.72
CA PRO A 81 3.11 -16.17 2.60
C PRO A 81 1.76 -15.94 1.88
N PRO A 82 0.94 -16.96 1.58
CA PRO A 82 -0.39 -16.75 0.99
C PRO A 82 -1.29 -15.84 1.81
N ILE A 83 -1.22 -15.91 3.14
CA ILE A 83 -2.04 -15.10 4.04
C ILE A 83 -1.58 -13.64 4.00
N ILE A 84 -0.28 -13.40 4.12
CA ILE A 84 0.31 -12.04 4.13
C ILE A 84 0.23 -11.38 2.75
N ILE A 85 0.40 -12.15 1.67
CA ILE A 85 0.41 -11.68 0.27
C ILE A 85 -1.00 -11.70 -0.34
N SER A 86 -2.01 -12.29 0.30
CA SER A 86 -3.36 -12.57 -0.25
C SER A 86 -3.97 -11.45 -1.09
N SER A 87 -3.80 -10.19 -0.70
CA SER A 87 -4.36 -9.05 -1.42
C SER A 87 -3.40 -8.42 -2.44
N TRP A 88 -2.11 -8.76 -2.45
CA TRP A 88 -1.00 -8.07 -3.14
C TRP A 88 -0.84 -6.57 -2.80
N HIS A 89 -1.82 -5.95 -2.14
CA HIS A 89 -1.82 -4.55 -1.78
C HIS A 89 -0.68 -4.20 -0.81
N GLY A 90 -0.26 -5.15 0.03
CA GLY A 90 0.93 -5.00 0.88
C GLY A 90 2.24 -4.84 0.09
N ILE A 91 2.26 -5.11 -1.22
CA ILE A 91 3.43 -4.98 -2.11
C ILE A 91 3.17 -3.94 -3.20
N ALA A 92 2.01 -4.01 -3.85
CA ALA A 92 1.64 -3.18 -4.99
C ALA A 92 1.21 -1.77 -4.60
N SER A 93 0.68 -1.56 -3.38
CA SER A 93 0.30 -0.21 -2.95
C SER A 93 1.54 0.59 -2.58
N HIS A 94 1.75 1.70 -3.29
CA HIS A 94 2.82 2.65 -2.99
C HIS A 94 2.82 3.14 -1.55
N GLY A 95 1.66 3.26 -0.90
CA GLY A 95 1.59 3.71 0.49
C GLY A 95 1.89 2.61 1.52
N LEU A 96 1.56 1.35 1.23
CA LEU A 96 1.61 0.28 2.23
C LEU A 96 2.92 -0.51 2.26
N TRP A 97 3.63 -0.59 1.14
CA TRP A 97 4.70 -1.59 1.00
C TRP A 97 5.80 -1.44 2.05
N LEU A 98 6.26 -0.20 2.28
CA LEU A 98 7.29 0.07 3.27
C LEU A 98 6.78 -0.14 4.70
N GLY A 99 5.58 0.34 5.02
CA GLY A 99 4.97 0.14 6.33
C GLY A 99 4.80 -1.34 6.68
N THR A 100 4.41 -2.15 5.70
CA THR A 100 4.25 -3.60 5.87
C THR A 100 5.60 -4.29 5.99
N LEU A 101 6.62 -3.87 5.23
CA LEU A 101 7.99 -4.36 5.37
C LEU A 101 8.59 -4.07 6.76
N VAL A 102 8.39 -2.86 7.28
CA VAL A 102 8.80 -2.46 8.63
C VAL A 102 8.06 -3.29 9.67
N LEU A 103 6.76 -3.52 9.50
CA LEU A 103 5.99 -4.39 10.39
C LEU A 103 6.54 -5.83 10.41
N LEU A 104 6.79 -6.44 9.25
CA LEU A 104 7.33 -7.80 9.15
C LEU A 104 8.69 -7.94 9.84
N THR A 105 9.58 -6.97 9.61
CA THR A 105 10.93 -6.98 10.19
C THR A 105 10.93 -6.69 11.69
N ALA A 106 10.00 -5.87 12.18
CA ALA A 106 9.83 -5.53 13.59
C ALA A 106 8.98 -6.54 14.38
N ALA A 107 8.21 -7.41 13.71
CA ALA A 107 7.19 -8.25 14.35
C ALA A 107 7.71 -9.11 15.51
N THR A 108 8.86 -9.77 15.34
CA THR A 108 9.49 -10.57 16.40
C THR A 108 9.88 -9.72 17.62
N TYR A 109 10.36 -8.50 17.39
CA TYR A 109 10.66 -7.55 18.45
C TYR A 109 9.38 -7.06 19.15
N LEU A 110 8.35 -6.68 18.39
CA LEU A 110 7.06 -6.27 18.93
C LEU A 110 6.48 -7.34 19.86
N TYR A 111 6.42 -8.59 19.37
CA TYR A 111 5.94 -9.72 20.15
C TYR A 111 6.80 -9.99 21.40
N ALA A 112 8.13 -9.91 21.30
CA ALA A 112 9.00 -10.04 22.46
C ALA A 112 8.71 -8.98 23.53
N VAL A 113 8.47 -7.72 23.15
CA VAL A 113 8.05 -6.66 24.08
C VAL A 113 6.67 -6.95 24.68
N TYR A 114 5.74 -7.49 23.88
CA TYR A 114 4.41 -7.89 24.32
C TYR A 114 4.43 -9.04 25.32
N ASN A 115 5.44 -9.90 25.29
CA ASN A 115 5.58 -11.03 26.21
C ASN A 115 6.40 -10.72 27.48
N LYS A 116 7.13 -9.59 27.55
CA LYS A 116 7.87 -9.18 28.76
C LYS A 116 6.93 -8.85 29.93
N ASP A 117 7.27 -9.23 31.16
CA ASP A 117 6.49 -8.81 32.33
C ASP A 117 6.51 -7.29 32.55
N THR A 118 7.67 -6.67 32.30
CA THR A 118 7.85 -5.23 32.44
C THR A 118 8.49 -4.62 31.20
N VAL A 119 7.88 -3.55 30.69
CA VAL A 119 8.37 -2.83 29.51
C VAL A 119 9.42 -1.80 29.96
N LYS A 120 10.62 -1.84 29.36
CA LYS A 120 11.71 -0.91 29.69
C LYS A 120 11.53 0.42 28.95
N LYS A 121 12.11 1.51 29.45
CA LYS A 121 12.08 2.84 28.79
C LYS A 121 12.51 2.78 27.31
N ARG A 122 13.59 2.04 27.02
CA ARG A 122 14.07 1.79 25.65
C ARG A 122 13.01 1.12 24.76
N ASP A 123 12.21 0.23 25.33
CA ASP A 123 11.17 -0.47 24.58
C ASP A 123 10.07 0.51 24.13
N TYR A 124 9.65 1.45 24.98
CA TYR A 124 8.69 2.51 24.61
C TYR A 124 9.22 3.40 23.48
N ILE A 125 10.49 3.80 23.55
CA ILE A 125 11.13 4.62 22.50
C ILE A 125 11.13 3.87 21.17
N ASN A 126 11.57 2.61 21.18
CA ASN A 126 11.59 1.77 19.98
C ASN A 126 10.18 1.55 19.42
N LEU A 127 9.18 1.29 20.27
CA LEU A 127 7.78 1.15 19.87
C LEU A 127 7.28 2.44 19.20
N PHE A 128 7.58 3.60 19.78
CA PHE A 128 7.21 4.89 19.23
C PHE A 128 7.82 5.09 17.85
N VAL A 129 9.12 4.83 17.70
CA VAL A 129 9.83 4.96 16.41
C VAL A 129 9.24 4.02 15.36
N ILE A 130 8.99 2.75 15.69
CA ILE A 130 8.40 1.78 14.77
C ILE A 130 7.01 2.26 14.32
N ILE A 131 6.15 2.66 15.26
CA ILE A 131 4.80 3.16 14.98
C ILE A 131 4.85 4.43 14.13
N ALA A 132 5.76 5.36 14.43
CA ALA A 132 5.93 6.59 13.66
C ALA A 132 6.37 6.31 12.23
N ILE A 133 7.36 5.43 12.02
CA ILE A 133 7.82 5.02 10.67
C ILE A 133 6.69 4.38 9.86
N ILE A 134 5.92 3.47 10.48
CA ILE A 134 4.77 2.82 9.83
C ILE A 134 3.69 3.86 9.52
N SER A 135 3.41 4.81 10.43
CA SER A 135 2.46 5.92 10.21
C SER A 135 2.88 6.84 9.07
N LEU A 136 4.17 7.18 8.98
CA LEU A 136 4.74 8.01 7.91
C LEU A 136 4.64 7.30 6.55
N SER A 137 4.69 5.97 6.54
CA SER A 137 4.41 5.16 5.35
C SER A 137 2.91 5.21 5.03
N LYS A 138 2.06 4.82 5.98
CA LYS A 138 0.60 4.88 5.88
C LYS A 138 -0.02 5.12 7.26
N ILE A 139 -0.77 6.23 7.41
CA ILE A 139 -1.40 6.63 8.68
C ILE A 139 -2.23 5.49 9.28
N SER A 140 -3.11 4.90 8.48
CA SER A 140 -3.99 3.81 8.93
C SER A 140 -3.20 2.61 9.48
N ALA A 141 -2.02 2.32 8.92
CA ALA A 141 -1.16 1.23 9.36
C ALA A 141 -0.56 1.51 10.73
N GLY A 142 0.07 2.66 10.90
CA GLY A 142 0.69 3.02 12.17
C GLY A 142 -0.35 3.31 13.25
N PHE A 143 -1.49 3.90 12.89
CA PHE A 143 -2.58 4.18 13.83
C PHE A 143 -3.21 2.90 14.40
N MET A 144 -3.50 1.90 13.55
CA MET A 144 -4.06 0.64 14.05
C MET A 144 -3.06 -0.16 14.87
N LEU A 145 -1.76 -0.12 14.51
CA LEU A 145 -0.71 -0.68 15.35
C LEU A 145 -0.62 0.05 16.69
N ALA A 146 -0.63 1.39 16.70
CA ALA A 146 -0.62 2.21 17.90
C ALA A 146 -1.79 1.89 18.84
N THR A 147 -2.97 1.71 18.26
CA THR A 147 -4.19 1.33 18.98
C THR A 147 -4.00 -0.03 19.68
N PHE A 148 -3.62 -1.06 18.93
CA PHE A 148 -3.38 -2.40 19.45
C PHE A 148 -2.29 -2.41 20.54
N THR A 149 -1.14 -1.80 20.25
CA THR A 149 -0.01 -1.70 21.19
C THR A 149 -0.39 -0.90 22.44
N GLY A 150 -1.07 0.24 22.29
CA GLY A 150 -1.47 1.12 23.38
C GLY A 150 -2.42 0.43 24.36
N ILE A 151 -3.45 -0.25 23.84
CA ILE A 151 -4.39 -1.02 24.67
C ILE A 151 -3.65 -2.14 25.42
N LEU A 152 -2.74 -2.85 24.74
CA LEU A 152 -1.97 -3.92 25.37
C LEU A 152 -1.05 -3.38 26.49
N LEU A 153 -0.39 -2.24 26.26
CA LEU A 153 0.47 -1.61 27.26
C LEU A 153 -0.33 -1.09 28.46
N LEU A 154 -1.52 -0.52 28.23
CA LEU A 154 -2.44 -0.12 29.30
C LEU A 154 -2.81 -1.33 30.17
N GLN A 155 -3.19 -2.45 29.57
CA GLN A 155 -3.51 -3.67 30.32
C GLN A 155 -2.32 -4.24 31.12
N LYS A 156 -1.09 -4.04 30.64
CA LYS A 156 0.11 -4.56 31.30
C LYS A 156 0.62 -3.65 32.42
N ASP A 157 0.66 -2.36 32.16
CA ASP A 157 1.43 -1.39 32.93
C ASP A 157 0.62 -0.12 33.25
N PHE A 158 -0.71 -0.22 33.46
CA PHE A 158 -1.60 0.95 33.70
C PHE A 158 -1.15 1.88 34.84
N ARG A 159 -0.38 1.39 35.82
CA ARG A 159 0.12 2.23 36.93
C ARG A 159 1.39 3.01 36.56
N LYS A 160 2.07 2.67 35.46
CA LYS A 160 3.33 3.30 35.08
C LYS A 160 3.08 4.55 34.25
N ILE A 161 3.61 5.67 34.73
CA ILE A 161 3.55 6.96 34.01
C ILE A 161 4.09 6.89 32.58
N SER A 162 5.08 6.03 32.33
CA SER A 162 5.68 5.81 31.00
C SER A 162 4.65 5.40 29.93
N VAL A 163 3.59 4.66 30.29
CA VAL A 163 2.53 4.27 29.34
C VAL A 163 1.75 5.49 28.87
N TYR A 164 1.42 6.39 29.81
CA TYR A 164 0.70 7.62 29.50
C TYR A 164 1.57 8.59 28.71
N ILE A 165 2.85 8.75 29.07
CA ILE A 165 3.79 9.57 28.29
C ILE A 165 3.88 9.05 26.85
N PHE A 166 4.06 7.73 26.67
CA PHE A 166 4.06 7.10 25.36
C PHE A 166 2.77 7.38 24.56
N GLY A 167 1.61 7.20 25.20
CA GLY A 167 0.31 7.50 24.59
C GLY A 167 0.16 8.97 24.20
N THR A 168 0.51 9.90 25.09
CA THR A 168 0.50 11.34 24.83
C THR A 168 1.42 11.71 23.67
N CYS A 169 2.64 11.16 23.62
CA CYS A 169 3.55 11.39 22.49
C CYS A 169 2.96 10.90 21.17
N LEU A 170 2.31 9.72 21.15
CA LEU A 170 1.63 9.23 19.95
C LEU A 170 0.45 10.11 19.54
N LEU A 171 -0.37 10.56 20.49
CA LEU A 171 -1.48 11.47 20.20
C LEU A 171 -0.98 12.80 19.63
N ILE A 172 0.07 13.37 20.23
CA ILE A 172 0.73 14.58 19.72
C ILE A 172 1.25 14.35 18.31
N PHE A 173 1.93 13.22 18.07
CA PHE A 173 2.42 12.85 16.74
C PHE A 173 1.27 12.76 15.72
N PHE A 174 0.19 12.04 16.02
CA PHE A 174 -0.94 11.90 15.09
C PHE A 174 -1.71 13.21 14.90
N TYR A 175 -1.79 14.05 15.92
CA TYR A 175 -2.42 15.38 15.82
C TYR A 175 -1.62 16.31 14.89
N PHE A 176 -0.30 16.43 15.10
CA PHE A 176 0.54 17.22 14.21
C PHE A 176 0.65 16.61 12.82
N TYR A 177 0.67 15.28 12.72
CA TYR A 177 0.72 14.65 11.43
C TYR A 177 -0.59 14.89 10.69
N SER A 178 -1.76 14.68 11.30
CA SER A 178 -3.07 14.90 10.66
C SER A 178 -3.31 16.35 10.24
N SER A 179 -2.79 17.34 10.97
CA SER A 179 -2.90 18.75 10.57
C SER A 179 -2.19 19.07 9.25
N LEU A 180 -1.20 18.26 8.84
CA LEU A 180 -0.56 18.37 7.52
C LEU A 180 -1.45 17.88 6.36
N PHE A 181 -2.57 17.21 6.66
CA PHE A 181 -3.49 16.62 5.68
C PHE A 181 -4.81 17.37 5.56
N GLN A 182 -5.07 18.39 6.38
CA GLN A 182 -6.33 19.14 6.33
C GLN A 182 -6.40 19.99 5.06
N ALA A 183 -6.88 19.36 3.99
CA ALA A 183 -7.69 20.03 2.99
C ALA A 183 -9.02 20.46 3.63
N GLU A 184 -9.57 21.58 3.18
CA GLU A 184 -10.68 22.37 3.73
C GLU A 184 -12.04 21.65 3.91
N THR A 185 -12.10 20.33 3.94
CA THR A 185 -13.32 19.60 4.26
C THR A 185 -13.42 19.40 5.77
N SER A 186 -14.41 20.06 6.37
CA SER A 186 -14.88 19.76 7.71
C SER A 186 -15.18 18.27 7.85
N THR A 187 -14.30 17.53 8.53
CA THR A 187 -14.59 16.17 8.97
C THR A 187 -15.69 16.27 10.02
N GLN A 188 -16.94 16.29 9.58
CA GLN A 188 -18.09 16.19 10.49
C GLN A 188 -18.05 14.79 11.10
N THR A 189 -17.67 14.74 12.37
CA THR A 189 -17.86 13.56 13.21
C THR A 189 -19.34 13.47 13.56
N SER A 190 -20.02 12.42 13.11
CA SER A 190 -21.40 12.16 13.51
C SER A 190 -21.48 10.94 14.40
N LEU A 191 -21.99 11.13 15.62
CA LEU A 191 -22.30 10.03 16.54
C LEU A 191 -23.65 9.37 16.24
N SER A 192 -24.48 9.96 15.36
CA SER A 192 -25.82 9.47 15.03
C SER A 192 -25.82 8.06 14.43
N ASN A 193 -24.69 7.66 13.84
CA ASN A 193 -24.54 6.39 13.16
C ASN A 193 -24.11 5.26 14.10
N ILE A 194 -23.80 5.54 15.37
CA ILE A 194 -23.40 4.52 16.35
C ILE A 194 -24.66 3.86 16.92
N ASN A 195 -24.93 2.63 16.52
CA ASN A 195 -25.96 1.79 17.14
C ASN A 195 -25.61 0.30 17.01
N ILE A 196 -26.36 -0.57 17.69
CA ILE A 196 -26.05 -2.01 17.66
C ILE A 196 -26.25 -2.64 16.27
N ASN A 197 -27.21 -2.12 15.50
CA ASN A 197 -27.49 -2.62 14.14
C ASN A 197 -26.34 -2.28 13.18
N SER A 198 -25.76 -1.08 13.27
CA SER A 198 -24.60 -0.65 12.50
C SER A 198 -23.33 -1.38 12.93
N PHE A 199 -23.21 -1.74 14.22
CA PHE A 199 -22.15 -2.63 14.70
C PHE A 199 -22.24 -4.03 14.08
N PHE A 200 -23.42 -4.66 14.08
CA PHE A 200 -23.59 -5.94 13.39
C PHE A 200 -23.45 -5.79 11.87
N ALA A 201 -23.96 -4.70 11.31
CA ALA A 201 -23.82 -4.39 9.89
C ALA A 201 -22.36 -4.26 9.49
N PHE A 202 -21.50 -3.68 10.32
CA PHE A 202 -20.05 -3.59 10.07
C PHE A 202 -19.41 -4.96 9.81
N PHE A 203 -19.88 -6.02 10.49
CA PHE A 203 -19.44 -7.39 10.24
C PHE A 203 -20.19 -8.09 9.10
N SER A 204 -21.39 -7.62 8.75
CA SER A 204 -22.22 -8.19 7.67
C SER A 204 -22.12 -7.41 6.36
N LEU A 205 -21.23 -6.43 6.25
CA LEU A 205 -21.19 -5.43 5.16
C LEU A 205 -20.60 -5.99 3.85
N SER A 206 -21.02 -7.18 3.42
CA SER A 206 -20.67 -7.78 2.12
C SER A 206 -21.08 -6.92 0.93
N ASP A 207 -22.10 -6.07 1.10
CA ASP A 207 -22.81 -5.48 -0.05
C ASP A 207 -22.46 -4.01 -0.34
N ARG A 208 -21.88 -3.27 0.61
CA ARG A 208 -21.53 -1.84 0.39
C ARG A 208 -20.14 -1.63 -0.20
N LEU A 209 -19.23 -2.55 0.04
CA LEU A 209 -17.86 -2.47 -0.50
C LEU A 209 -17.81 -3.24 -1.82
N ALA A 210 -18.42 -2.65 -2.86
CA ALA A 210 -18.45 -3.16 -4.24
C ALA A 210 -17.05 -3.43 -4.86
N TRP A 211 -15.97 -3.12 -4.12
CA TRP A 211 -14.57 -3.33 -4.48
C TRP A 211 -13.95 -4.48 -3.70
N HIS A 212 -14.31 -5.74 -3.98
CA HIS A 212 -13.55 -6.93 -3.56
C HIS A 212 -13.02 -6.89 -2.12
N VAL A 213 -13.71 -6.22 -1.18
CA VAL A 213 -13.23 -6.11 0.19
C VAL A 213 -13.47 -7.45 0.81
N SER A 214 -12.38 -8.17 0.82
CA SER A 214 -12.30 -9.54 1.24
C SER A 214 -12.62 -9.51 2.74
N LEU A 215 -13.85 -9.87 3.12
CA LEU A 215 -14.41 -9.84 4.49
C LEU A 215 -13.43 -10.38 5.57
N TRP A 216 -12.52 -11.24 5.14
CA TRP A 216 -11.33 -11.74 5.81
C TRP A 216 -10.63 -10.78 6.76
N HIS A 217 -10.40 -9.53 6.36
CA HIS A 217 -9.58 -8.64 7.17
C HIS A 217 -10.25 -8.22 8.48
N ILE A 218 -11.60 -8.32 8.58
CA ILE A 218 -12.35 -8.11 9.83
C ILE A 218 -12.43 -9.42 10.63
N TYR A 219 -12.61 -10.55 9.95
CA TYR A 219 -12.71 -11.85 10.63
C TYR A 219 -11.38 -12.34 11.22
N TYR A 220 -10.23 -12.02 10.61
CA TYR A 220 -8.92 -12.40 11.13
C TYR A 220 -8.68 -11.91 12.57
N PRO A 221 -8.89 -10.62 12.91
CA PRO A 221 -8.87 -10.15 14.29
C PRO A 221 -9.77 -10.93 15.25
N ILE A 222 -11.00 -11.28 14.85
CA ILE A 222 -11.94 -12.03 15.69
C ILE A 222 -11.41 -13.45 15.94
N CYS A 223 -11.04 -14.17 14.88
CA CYS A 223 -10.50 -15.51 15.00
C CYS A 223 -9.21 -15.52 15.83
N ALA A 224 -8.34 -14.52 15.64
CA ALA A 224 -7.13 -14.37 16.44
C ALA A 224 -7.45 -14.16 17.93
N SER A 225 -8.43 -13.31 18.26
CA SER A 225 -8.90 -13.12 19.63
C SER A 225 -9.36 -14.44 20.26
N LEU A 226 -10.13 -15.25 19.52
CA LEU A 226 -10.60 -16.56 19.99
C LEU A 226 -9.45 -17.55 20.18
N VAL A 227 -8.49 -17.60 19.25
CA VAL A 227 -7.31 -18.47 19.37
C VAL A 227 -6.47 -18.06 20.57
N TRP A 228 -6.21 -16.77 20.79
CA TRP A 228 -5.48 -16.32 21.98
C TRP A 228 -6.23 -16.59 23.28
N MET A 229 -7.56 -16.45 23.29
CA MET A 229 -8.37 -16.82 24.45
C MET A 229 -8.23 -18.31 24.77
N PHE A 230 -8.31 -19.18 23.75
CA PHE A 230 -8.08 -20.62 23.91
C PHE A 230 -6.68 -20.91 24.44
N ILE A 231 -5.64 -20.35 23.82
CA ILE A 231 -4.25 -20.53 24.27
C ILE A 231 -4.10 -20.04 25.72
N SER A 232 -4.74 -18.93 26.10
CA SER A 232 -4.72 -18.42 27.47
C SER A 232 -5.35 -19.40 28.46
N ILE A 233 -6.47 -20.03 28.10
CA ILE A 233 -7.15 -21.02 28.95
C ILE A 233 -6.26 -22.25 29.13
N VAL A 234 -5.70 -22.76 28.03
CA VAL A 234 -4.85 -23.96 28.03
C VAL A 234 -3.55 -23.75 28.82
N THR A 235 -2.88 -22.62 28.58
CA THR A 235 -1.56 -22.33 29.18
C THR A 235 -1.64 -21.64 30.53
N LYS A 236 -2.83 -21.17 30.94
CA LYS A 236 -3.02 -20.24 32.06
C LYS A 236 -2.15 -18.99 31.98
N ASN A 237 -1.71 -18.61 30.78
CA ASN A 237 -0.86 -17.44 30.58
C ASN A 237 -1.71 -16.21 30.22
N HIS A 238 -1.80 -15.28 31.16
CA HIS A 238 -2.56 -14.04 31.03
C HIS A 238 -2.09 -13.14 29.88
N THR A 239 -0.86 -13.29 29.36
CA THR A 239 -0.40 -12.52 28.20
C THR A 239 -1.28 -12.77 26.97
N TYR A 240 -1.72 -14.01 26.73
CA TYR A 240 -2.60 -14.30 25.60
C TYR A 240 -4.01 -13.73 25.80
N LEU A 241 -4.53 -13.74 27.03
CA LEU A 241 -5.79 -13.05 27.33
C LEU A 241 -5.67 -11.55 27.04
N LYS A 242 -4.56 -10.91 27.42
CA LYS A 242 -4.31 -9.50 27.14
C LYS A 242 -4.24 -9.19 25.64
N LEU A 243 -3.62 -10.07 24.85
CA LEU A 243 -3.61 -9.97 23.37
C LEU A 243 -5.02 -10.09 22.77
N SER A 244 -5.82 -11.03 23.27
CA SER A 244 -7.23 -11.21 22.86
C SER A 244 -8.05 -9.95 23.15
N ILE A 245 -7.98 -9.42 24.37
CA ILE A 245 -8.67 -8.18 24.76
C ILE A 245 -8.19 -7.00 23.93
N ALA A 246 -6.88 -6.87 23.70
CA ALA A 246 -6.32 -5.79 22.89
C ALA A 246 -6.82 -5.82 21.44
N SER A 247 -6.91 -7.00 20.84
CA SER A 247 -7.51 -7.20 19.52
C SER A 247 -8.98 -6.80 19.49
N SER A 248 -9.79 -7.31 20.42
CA SER A 248 -11.23 -7.00 20.47
C SER A 248 -11.53 -5.51 20.66
N ILE A 249 -10.80 -4.82 21.54
CA ILE A 249 -10.94 -3.37 21.72
C ILE A 249 -10.44 -2.61 20.48
N SER A 250 -9.39 -3.09 19.80
CA SER A 250 -8.93 -2.46 18.55
C SER A 250 -9.94 -2.58 17.41
N ILE A 251 -10.66 -3.70 17.32
CA ILE A 251 -11.79 -3.87 16.38
C ILE A 251 -12.92 -2.88 16.72
N LEU A 252 -13.23 -2.71 18.00
CA LEU A 252 -14.24 -1.73 18.43
C LEU A 252 -13.84 -0.30 18.04
N ILE A 253 -12.57 0.07 18.24
CA ILE A 253 -12.07 1.39 17.82
C ILE A 253 -12.10 1.54 16.29
N LEU A 254 -11.74 0.50 15.54
CA LEU A 254 -11.86 0.48 14.09
C LEU A 254 -13.31 0.73 13.64
N TYR A 255 -14.27 0.05 14.26
CA TYR A 255 -15.69 0.27 14.04
C TYR A 255 -16.10 1.72 14.32
N LEU A 256 -15.66 2.29 15.45
CA LEU A 256 -15.96 3.68 15.79
C LEU A 256 -15.38 4.65 14.77
N ILE A 257 -14.14 4.44 14.31
CA ILE A 257 -13.52 5.30 13.29
C ILE A 257 -14.32 5.27 12.00
N ILE A 258 -14.68 4.07 11.51
CA ILE A 258 -15.38 3.89 10.25
C ILE A 258 -16.81 4.45 10.30
N THR A 259 -17.51 4.30 11.43
CA THR A 259 -18.90 4.76 11.56
C THR A 259 -19.06 6.24 11.88
N THR A 260 -18.11 6.84 12.61
CA THR A 260 -18.21 8.24 13.04
C THR A 260 -17.65 9.23 12.02
N GLN A 261 -16.74 8.79 11.15
CA GLN A 261 -16.11 9.66 10.16
C GLN A 261 -16.86 9.60 8.83
N VAL A 262 -17.75 10.56 8.62
CA VAL A 262 -18.55 10.70 7.38
C VAL A 262 -17.66 10.97 6.16
N GLY A 263 -16.41 11.41 6.37
CA GLY A 263 -15.46 11.72 5.30
C GLY A 263 -14.58 10.56 4.81
N LEU A 264 -14.55 9.39 5.48
CA LEU A 264 -13.69 8.29 5.07
C LEU A 264 -14.24 7.58 3.83
N ASN A 265 -13.48 7.59 2.73
CA ASN A 265 -13.85 6.82 1.55
C ASN A 265 -13.61 5.31 1.75
N ASP A 266 -14.20 4.49 0.88
CA ASP A 266 -14.11 3.02 0.94
C ASP A 266 -12.67 2.50 0.97
N SER A 267 -11.77 3.15 0.24
CA SER A 267 -10.35 2.78 0.22
C SER A 267 -9.71 3.01 1.58
N GLU A 268 -9.99 4.13 2.25
CA GLU A 268 -9.46 4.43 3.57
C GLU A 268 -9.98 3.44 4.62
N GLN A 269 -11.29 3.14 4.61
CA GLN A 269 -11.88 2.13 5.47
C GLN A 269 -11.22 0.76 5.28
N TRP A 270 -10.96 0.37 4.02
CA TRP A 270 -10.22 -0.83 3.69
C TRP A 270 -8.80 -0.81 4.26
N TYR A 271 -8.06 0.30 4.11
CA TYR A 271 -6.69 0.41 4.60
C TYR A 271 -6.60 0.31 6.14
N PHE A 272 -7.54 0.88 6.89
CA PHE A 272 -7.61 0.71 8.34
C PHE A 272 -7.87 -0.75 8.72
N THR A 273 -8.81 -1.39 8.03
CA THR A 273 -9.18 -2.79 8.26
C THR A 273 -8.02 -3.74 7.95
N PHE A 274 -7.41 -3.60 6.77
CA PHE A 274 -6.24 -4.37 6.34
C PHE A 274 -5.10 -4.24 7.35
N SER A 275 -4.82 -3.01 7.77
CA SER A 275 -3.71 -2.73 8.71
C SER A 275 -3.85 -3.41 10.05
N LEU A 276 -5.06 -3.37 10.64
CA LEU A 276 -5.35 -4.08 11.88
C LEU A 276 -5.23 -5.59 11.68
N GLY A 277 -5.85 -6.11 10.61
CA GLY A 277 -5.82 -7.52 10.24
C GLY A 277 -4.39 -8.05 10.11
N SER A 278 -3.55 -7.40 9.28
CA SER A 278 -2.16 -7.81 9.08
C SER A 278 -1.34 -7.80 10.37
N THR A 279 -1.50 -6.76 11.20
CA THR A 279 -0.82 -6.67 12.50
C THR A 279 -1.18 -7.85 13.38
N ILE A 280 -2.47 -8.12 13.54
CA ILE A 280 -2.95 -9.21 14.41
C ILE A 280 -2.55 -10.57 13.85
N THR A 281 -2.69 -10.80 12.54
CA THR A 281 -2.30 -12.07 11.90
C THR A 281 -0.81 -12.40 12.10
N ILE A 282 0.07 -11.41 11.95
CA ILE A 282 1.51 -11.62 12.13
C ILE A 282 1.82 -11.95 13.60
N ILE A 283 1.24 -11.21 14.56
CA ILE A 283 1.46 -11.47 16.00
C ILE A 283 0.84 -12.81 16.41
N LEU A 284 -0.31 -13.19 15.83
CA LEU A 284 -0.95 -14.48 16.05
C LEU A 284 -0.06 -15.62 15.58
N TYR A 285 0.52 -15.52 14.39
CA TYR A 285 1.45 -16.53 13.88
C TYR A 285 2.61 -16.78 14.85
N ILE A 286 3.28 -15.71 15.30
CA ILE A 286 4.40 -15.83 16.24
C ILE A 286 3.92 -16.46 17.57
N SER A 287 2.74 -16.07 18.04
CA SER A 287 2.13 -16.62 19.26
C SER A 287 1.84 -18.12 19.16
N ILE A 288 1.31 -18.57 18.02
CA ILE A 288 1.01 -19.99 17.77
C ILE A 288 2.31 -20.81 17.76
N VAL A 289 3.36 -20.30 17.11
CA VAL A 289 4.65 -21.00 17.07
C VAL A 289 5.28 -21.08 18.46
N GLU A 290 5.24 -20.01 19.25
CA GLU A 290 5.70 -20.04 20.65
C GLU A 290 4.90 -21.05 21.48
N PHE A 291 3.57 -21.07 21.33
CA PHE A 291 2.69 -22.01 22.02
C PHE A 291 3.01 -23.47 21.68
N ILE A 292 3.17 -23.80 20.40
CA ILE A 292 3.56 -25.15 19.94
C ILE A 292 4.93 -25.53 20.53
N SER A 293 5.89 -24.61 20.51
CA SER A 293 7.23 -24.85 21.08
C SER A 293 7.17 -25.17 22.58
N LYS A 294 6.30 -24.48 23.34
CA LYS A 294 6.11 -24.73 24.78
C LYS A 294 5.41 -26.06 25.05
N ILE A 295 4.37 -26.42 24.28
CA ILE A 295 3.68 -27.71 24.45
C ILE A 295 4.63 -28.88 24.21
N ASN A 296 5.44 -28.83 23.14
CA ASN A 296 6.36 -29.91 22.82
C ASN A 296 7.44 -30.16 23.89
N LYS A 297 7.69 -29.17 24.76
CA LYS A 297 8.68 -29.27 25.85
C LYS A 297 8.06 -29.61 27.20
N ALA A 298 6.74 -29.48 27.35
CA ALA A 298 6.07 -29.66 28.63
C ALA A 298 5.49 -31.08 28.75
N PRO A 299 5.66 -31.77 29.89
CA PRO A 299 4.90 -32.99 30.20
C PRO A 299 3.46 -32.60 30.59
N LEU A 300 2.68 -32.10 29.62
CA LEU A 300 1.29 -31.69 29.85
C LEU A 300 0.39 -32.93 29.88
N HIS A 301 -0.07 -33.28 31.08
CA HIS A 301 -0.97 -34.42 31.32
C HIS A 301 -2.44 -34.20 30.90
N PHE A 302 -2.84 -32.98 30.52
CA PHE A 302 -4.26 -32.62 30.41
C PHE A 302 -4.80 -32.40 28.98
N ILE A 303 -3.94 -32.15 27.99
CA ILE A 303 -4.34 -31.93 26.61
C ILE A 303 -3.31 -32.60 25.72
N SER A 304 -3.72 -33.58 24.94
CA SER A 304 -2.81 -34.20 23.98
C SER A 304 -2.34 -33.11 23.01
N PRO A 305 -1.04 -33.01 22.68
CA PRO A 305 -0.54 -32.05 21.69
C PRO A 305 -1.34 -32.07 20.38
N SER A 306 -1.88 -33.23 20.02
CA SER A 306 -2.79 -33.43 18.88
C SER A 306 -4.09 -32.64 18.94
N SER A 307 -4.69 -32.41 20.11
CA SER A 307 -5.95 -31.66 20.24
C SER A 307 -5.75 -30.15 20.21
N ALA A 308 -4.63 -29.64 20.74
CA ALA A 308 -4.23 -28.24 20.58
C ALA A 308 -3.85 -27.92 19.12
N ILE A 309 -3.14 -28.84 18.45
CA ILE A 309 -2.83 -28.76 17.03
C ILE A 309 -4.12 -28.84 16.19
N ALA A 310 -5.05 -29.74 16.53
CA ALA A 310 -6.34 -29.86 15.86
C ALA A 310 -7.19 -28.59 16.03
N PHE A 311 -7.23 -27.96 17.21
CA PHE A 311 -7.95 -26.71 17.41
C PHE A 311 -7.35 -25.55 16.59
N VAL A 312 -6.02 -25.43 16.58
CA VAL A 312 -5.34 -24.44 15.73
C VAL A 312 -5.60 -24.72 14.25
N LEU A 313 -5.56 -25.99 13.81
CA LEU A 313 -5.88 -26.39 12.45
C LEU A 313 -7.35 -26.13 12.10
N ILE A 314 -8.29 -26.38 13.00
CA ILE A 314 -9.73 -26.12 12.80
C ILE A 314 -9.98 -24.61 12.75
N ALA A 315 -9.38 -23.81 13.64
CA ALA A 315 -9.47 -22.37 13.58
C ALA A 315 -8.86 -21.83 12.26
N SER A 316 -7.73 -22.40 11.84
CA SER A 316 -7.13 -22.11 10.52
C SER A 316 -8.05 -22.54 9.37
N LEU A 317 -8.71 -23.70 9.48
CA LEU A 317 -9.62 -24.25 8.46
C LEU A 317 -10.94 -23.47 8.37
N VAL A 318 -11.46 -22.95 9.47
CA VAL A 318 -12.62 -22.04 9.49
C VAL A 318 -12.27 -20.70 8.83
N ILE A 319 -11.06 -20.19 9.09
CA ILE A 319 -10.48 -19.05 8.36
C ILE A 319 -10.30 -19.36 6.85
N ILE A 320 -10.21 -20.63 6.47
CA ILE A 320 -10.05 -21.09 5.08
C ILE A 320 -11.42 -21.37 4.42
N GLN A 321 -12.46 -21.74 5.18
CA GLN A 321 -13.75 -22.22 4.66
C GLN A 321 -14.76 -21.12 4.29
N GLU A 322 -14.69 -19.94 4.90
CA GLU A 322 -15.56 -18.80 4.55
C GLU A 322 -15.23 -18.21 3.14
N ILE A 323 -14.24 -18.78 2.41
CA ILE A 323 -13.77 -18.33 1.10
C ILE A 323 -14.94 -18.50 0.15
N PRO A 324 -15.45 -17.41 -0.45
CA PRO A 324 -16.57 -17.47 -1.37
C PRO A 324 -16.36 -18.64 -2.32
N SER A 325 -17.40 -19.46 -2.45
CA SER A 325 -17.42 -20.74 -3.15
C SER A 325 -16.83 -20.70 -4.56
N ASP A 326 -16.75 -19.52 -5.15
CA ASP A 326 -16.30 -19.28 -6.53
C ASP A 326 -14.76 -19.16 -6.62
N LYS A 327 -14.07 -19.14 -5.47
CA LYS A 327 -12.60 -19.16 -5.33
C LYS A 327 -12.12 -20.29 -4.42
N LYS A 328 -12.83 -21.43 -4.41
CA LYS A 328 -12.69 -22.63 -3.55
C LYS A 328 -11.38 -23.43 -3.69
N SER A 329 -10.26 -22.74 -3.82
CA SER A 329 -8.99 -23.42 -3.73
C SER A 329 -8.00 -22.54 -2.99
N LEU A 330 -7.81 -22.81 -1.71
CA LEU A 330 -6.82 -22.10 -0.92
C LEU A 330 -5.37 -22.56 -1.25
N LEU A 331 -5.22 -23.76 -1.82
CA LEU A 331 -3.93 -24.30 -2.25
C LEU A 331 -3.65 -24.04 -3.73
N THR A 332 -4.69 -23.89 -4.56
CA THR A 332 -4.50 -23.45 -5.95
C THR A 332 -4.73 -21.96 -6.12
N SER A 333 -5.64 -21.22 -5.50
CA SER A 333 -5.86 -19.79 -5.85
C SER A 333 -4.68 -18.86 -5.51
N PRO A 334 -4.07 -18.83 -4.32
CA PRO A 334 -2.91 -17.96 -4.06
C PRO A 334 -1.65 -18.48 -4.75
N LEU A 335 -1.46 -19.80 -4.76
CA LEU A 335 -0.31 -20.45 -5.39
C LEU A 335 -0.41 -20.41 -6.91
N ARG A 336 -1.59 -20.54 -7.50
CA ARG A 336 -1.95 -20.30 -8.91
C ARG A 336 -2.00 -18.82 -9.20
N ASN A 337 -2.29 -17.91 -8.29
CA ASN A 337 -2.16 -16.47 -8.55
C ASN A 337 -0.69 -16.07 -8.48
N ILE A 338 0.11 -16.65 -7.61
CA ILE A 338 1.56 -16.47 -7.57
C ILE A 338 2.18 -17.13 -8.81
N ILE A 339 1.85 -18.39 -9.10
CA ILE A 339 2.29 -19.13 -10.28
C ILE A 339 1.72 -18.48 -11.54
N GLN A 340 0.46 -18.06 -11.61
CA GLN A 340 -0.08 -17.32 -12.76
C GLN A 340 0.51 -15.94 -12.80
N HIS A 341 0.84 -15.24 -11.72
CA HIS A 341 1.50 -13.95 -11.81
C HIS A 341 2.96 -14.12 -12.24
N ILE A 342 3.64 -15.19 -11.85
CA ILE A 342 4.98 -15.58 -12.32
C ILE A 342 4.93 -16.07 -13.78
N LEU A 343 3.95 -16.90 -14.13
CA LEU A 343 3.75 -17.42 -15.48
C LEU A 343 3.15 -16.36 -16.40
N SER A 344 2.37 -15.41 -15.89
CA SER A 344 1.73 -14.35 -16.67
C SER A 344 2.56 -13.09 -16.78
N SER A 345 3.46 -12.84 -15.82
CA SER A 345 4.58 -11.93 -16.05
C SER A 345 5.49 -12.45 -17.15
N ASN A 346 5.59 -13.77 -17.34
CA ASN A 346 6.14 -14.35 -18.57
C ASN A 346 5.20 -14.22 -19.79
N THR A 347 3.86 -14.15 -19.64
CA THR A 347 2.95 -13.92 -20.79
C THR A 347 2.75 -12.47 -21.21
N ILE A 348 3.35 -11.48 -20.54
CA ILE A 348 3.51 -10.14 -21.16
C ILE A 348 4.39 -10.24 -22.42
N GLU A 349 5.16 -11.33 -22.57
CA GLU A 349 5.82 -11.70 -23.82
C GLU A 349 4.85 -12.19 -24.91
N SER A 350 3.57 -12.48 -24.65
CA SER A 350 2.72 -13.04 -25.73
C SER A 350 2.29 -12.02 -26.80
N ASN A 351 2.47 -10.72 -26.55
CA ASN A 351 2.40 -9.68 -27.58
C ASN A 351 3.77 -9.30 -28.15
N PHE A 352 4.86 -9.86 -27.60
CA PHE A 352 6.22 -9.77 -28.12
C PHE A 352 6.60 -11.12 -28.71
N LYS A 353 6.38 -11.31 -30.02
CA LYS A 353 6.81 -12.52 -30.73
C LYS A 353 8.21 -12.95 -30.29
N PRO A 354 8.38 -14.10 -29.62
CA PRO A 354 9.66 -14.53 -29.09
C PRO A 354 10.47 -15.15 -30.23
N ASN A 355 11.06 -14.31 -31.08
CA ASN A 355 11.95 -14.78 -32.14
C ASN A 355 13.44 -14.70 -31.77
N GLU A 356 13.80 -14.20 -30.59
CA GLU A 356 15.19 -14.20 -30.13
C GLU A 356 15.25 -14.53 -28.64
N ILE A 357 15.19 -15.83 -28.31
CA ILE A 357 15.54 -16.31 -26.99
C ILE A 357 17.05 -16.08 -26.83
N LEU A 358 17.42 -14.96 -26.22
CA LEU A 358 18.79 -14.69 -25.78
C LEU A 358 19.17 -15.75 -24.75
N SER A 359 20.16 -16.56 -25.11
CA SER A 359 20.76 -17.54 -24.23
C SER A 359 21.39 -16.83 -23.03
N ILE A 360 21.18 -17.37 -21.82
CA ILE A 360 21.79 -16.86 -20.58
C ILE A 360 23.33 -16.81 -20.67
N LYS A 361 23.94 -17.55 -21.61
CA LYS A 361 25.38 -17.48 -21.88
C LYS A 361 25.86 -16.18 -22.54
N ASP A 362 24.95 -15.37 -23.08
CA ASP A 362 25.27 -14.07 -23.73
C ASP A 362 25.15 -12.88 -22.77
N LEU A 363 24.72 -13.10 -21.52
CA LEU A 363 24.66 -12.09 -20.46
C LEU A 363 26.03 -11.93 -19.80
N ASN A 364 26.95 -11.26 -20.50
CA ASN A 364 28.17 -10.76 -19.88
C ASN A 364 27.83 -9.47 -19.07
N PRO A 365 27.98 -9.45 -17.74
CA PRO A 365 27.54 -8.34 -16.89
C PRO A 365 28.27 -7.00 -17.12
N TYR A 366 29.30 -6.99 -17.98
CA TYR A 366 30.09 -5.81 -18.32
C TYR A 366 29.88 -5.27 -19.74
N THR A 367 29.09 -5.95 -20.58
CA THR A 367 28.66 -5.36 -21.86
C THR A 367 27.34 -4.62 -21.64
N PRO A 368 27.28 -3.29 -21.89
CA PRO A 368 26.01 -2.58 -21.88
C PRO A 368 25.10 -3.30 -22.88
N PHE A 369 23.95 -3.74 -22.39
CA PHE A 369 22.98 -4.55 -23.10
C PHE A 369 22.91 -4.18 -24.59
N LYS A 370 22.84 -5.19 -25.48
CA LYS A 370 22.32 -5.08 -26.86
C LYS A 370 20.85 -4.60 -26.93
N SER A 371 20.37 -3.95 -25.86
CA SER A 371 19.07 -3.30 -25.79
C SER A 371 18.96 -2.18 -26.82
N ARG A 372 20.05 -1.54 -27.27
CA ARG A 372 19.95 -0.48 -28.29
C ARG A 372 19.28 -0.94 -29.59
N GLU A 373 19.54 -2.15 -30.10
CA GLU A 373 18.93 -2.59 -31.37
C GLU A 373 17.45 -2.97 -31.23
N ILE A 374 17.07 -3.60 -30.11
CA ILE A 374 15.68 -3.94 -29.79
C ILE A 374 14.89 -2.68 -29.39
N PHE A 375 15.51 -1.76 -28.65
CA PHE A 375 14.94 -0.45 -28.35
C PHE A 375 14.81 0.41 -29.60
N ASN A 376 15.76 0.41 -30.53
CA ASN A 376 15.64 1.16 -31.78
C ASN A 376 14.50 0.62 -32.67
N ASN A 377 14.26 -0.70 -32.67
CA ASN A 377 13.12 -1.30 -33.38
C ASN A 377 11.76 -1.06 -32.67
N LEU A 378 11.77 -0.83 -31.36
CA LEU A 378 10.59 -0.42 -30.58
C LEU A 378 10.37 1.09 -30.61
N GLU A 379 11.43 1.88 -30.70
CA GLU A 379 11.46 3.33 -30.86
C GLU A 379 10.60 3.76 -32.03
N ASP A 380 10.70 3.03 -33.16
CA ASP A 380 9.94 3.36 -34.35
C ASP A 380 8.45 3.04 -34.29
N LYS A 381 8.05 2.15 -33.37
CA LYS A 381 6.66 1.70 -33.19
C LYS A 381 5.99 2.22 -31.92
N ASN A 382 6.75 2.76 -30.96
CA ASN A 382 6.25 3.20 -29.67
C ASN A 382 6.07 4.73 -29.66
N TRP A 383 4.85 5.18 -29.96
CA TRP A 383 4.48 6.58 -30.02
C TRP A 383 4.76 7.34 -28.71
N ILE A 384 4.73 6.66 -27.56
CA ILE A 384 5.05 7.27 -26.25
C ILE A 384 6.49 7.80 -26.24
N TYR A 385 7.42 6.96 -26.69
CA TYR A 385 8.83 7.31 -26.70
C TYR A 385 9.13 8.39 -27.76
N LYS A 386 8.53 8.27 -28.96
CA LYS A 386 8.62 9.31 -30.00
C LYS A 386 8.14 10.66 -29.48
N LEU A 387 6.99 10.68 -28.82
CA LEU A 387 6.43 11.89 -28.23
C LEU A 387 7.34 12.43 -27.12
N GLN A 388 7.86 11.59 -26.24
CA GLN A 388 8.75 12.01 -25.15
C GLN A 388 10.03 12.66 -25.69
N ASN A 389 10.65 12.07 -26.71
CA ASN A 389 11.85 12.64 -27.33
C ASN A 389 11.55 13.91 -28.12
N SER A 390 10.49 13.91 -28.92
CA SER A 390 10.03 15.09 -29.65
C SER A 390 9.77 16.26 -28.68
N LEU A 391 9.00 16.00 -27.61
CA LEU A 391 8.70 17.00 -26.59
C LEU A 391 9.97 17.50 -25.88
N ASN A 392 10.90 16.61 -25.50
CA ASN A 392 12.16 17.02 -24.89
C ASN A 392 12.99 17.90 -25.81
N GLN A 393 13.05 17.56 -27.10
CA GLN A 393 13.75 18.34 -28.10
C GLN A 393 13.10 19.72 -28.26
N ALA A 394 11.79 19.78 -28.44
CA ALA A 394 11.06 21.04 -28.61
C ALA A 394 11.17 21.94 -27.37
N LEU A 395 11.12 21.38 -26.16
CA LEU A 395 11.34 22.15 -24.93
C LEU A 395 12.77 22.71 -24.85
N ASN A 396 13.78 21.90 -25.19
CA ASN A 396 15.17 22.34 -25.20
C ASN A 396 15.43 23.45 -26.24
N GLU A 397 14.91 23.29 -27.46
CA GLU A 397 14.99 24.28 -28.53
C GLU A 397 14.30 25.60 -28.14
N SER A 398 13.22 25.50 -27.37
CA SER A 398 12.46 26.65 -26.85
C SER A 398 13.02 27.24 -25.56
N ALA A 399 14.15 26.74 -25.05
CA ALA A 399 14.72 27.09 -23.74
C ALA A 399 13.70 26.98 -22.56
N LEU A 400 12.76 26.05 -22.69
CA LEU A 400 11.76 25.71 -21.69
C LEU A 400 12.19 24.46 -20.91
N THR A 401 11.74 24.37 -19.67
CA THR A 401 11.90 23.17 -18.84
C THR A 401 10.53 22.54 -18.59
N ARG A 402 10.52 21.27 -18.17
CA ARG A 402 9.26 20.63 -17.76
C ARG A 402 8.59 21.32 -16.56
N ARG A 403 9.34 22.09 -15.75
CA ARG A 403 8.84 22.74 -14.52
C ARG A 403 8.13 24.07 -14.77
N ASP A 404 8.49 24.75 -15.86
CA ASP A 404 7.89 26.04 -16.27
C ASP A 404 7.03 25.89 -17.53
N THR A 405 6.66 24.65 -17.88
CA THR A 405 5.77 24.34 -18.99
C THR A 405 4.53 23.63 -18.49
N LEU A 406 3.37 23.94 -19.08
CA LEU A 406 2.14 23.19 -18.90
C LEU A 406 1.77 22.42 -20.15
N MET A 407 1.00 21.35 -19.99
CA MET A 407 0.46 20.57 -21.09
C MET A 407 -1.08 20.55 -21.01
N PHE A 408 -1.73 20.95 -22.10
CA PHE A 408 -3.16 20.80 -22.29
C PHE A 408 -3.42 19.65 -23.26
N ILE A 409 -4.31 18.75 -22.85
CA ILE A 409 -4.76 17.62 -23.67
C ILE A 409 -6.30 17.65 -23.71
N PRO A 410 -6.90 17.78 -24.90
CA PRO A 410 -8.34 17.66 -25.09
C PRO A 410 -8.91 16.37 -24.48
N ARG A 411 -10.13 16.48 -23.94
CA ARG A 411 -10.86 15.33 -23.39
C ARG A 411 -11.00 14.20 -24.42
N SER A 412 -11.30 14.51 -25.67
CA SER A 412 -11.37 13.53 -26.76
C SER A 412 -10.10 12.69 -26.91
N ILE A 413 -8.91 13.26 -26.71
CA ILE A 413 -7.63 12.51 -26.76
C ILE A 413 -7.49 11.58 -25.56
N TYR A 414 -7.92 11.99 -24.37
CA TYR A 414 -7.96 11.08 -23.22
C TYR A 414 -8.88 9.88 -23.47
N ASP A 415 -10.06 10.14 -24.00
CA ASP A 415 -11.10 9.13 -24.20
C ASP A 415 -10.81 8.19 -25.38
N SER A 416 -9.94 8.59 -26.32
CA SER A 416 -9.55 7.80 -27.50
C SER A 416 -8.13 7.23 -27.41
N GLU A 417 -7.11 8.10 -27.37
CA GLU A 417 -5.70 7.70 -27.46
C GLU A 417 -5.15 7.22 -26.12
N VAL A 418 -5.39 7.94 -25.03
CA VAL A 418 -4.89 7.52 -23.69
C VAL A 418 -5.64 6.29 -23.19
N ALA A 419 -6.92 6.16 -23.50
CA ALA A 419 -7.72 4.99 -23.18
C ALA A 419 -7.14 3.69 -23.77
N SER A 420 -6.44 3.77 -24.91
CA SER A 420 -5.78 2.61 -25.54
C SER A 420 -4.64 2.02 -24.69
N LEU A 421 -4.07 2.80 -23.75
CA LEU A 421 -3.07 2.35 -22.79
C LEU A 421 -3.68 1.51 -21.64
N GLY A 422 -5.01 1.49 -21.52
CA GLY A 422 -5.72 0.79 -20.48
C GLY A 422 -5.64 1.48 -19.10
N GLY A 423 -6.05 0.75 -18.08
CA GLY A 423 -6.14 1.27 -16.71
C GLY A 423 -7.43 2.07 -16.44
N PRO A 424 -7.63 2.50 -15.19
CA PRO A 424 -8.85 3.20 -14.81
C PRO A 424 -8.85 4.65 -15.30
N LYS A 425 -9.99 5.09 -15.83
CA LYS A 425 -10.16 6.45 -16.42
C LYS A 425 -9.71 7.57 -15.49
N TRP A 426 -10.01 7.47 -14.19
CA TRP A 426 -9.63 8.47 -13.20
C TRP A 426 -8.10 8.68 -13.09
N ALA A 427 -7.28 7.66 -13.41
CA ALA A 427 -5.83 7.71 -13.29
C ALA A 427 -5.11 8.15 -14.57
N SER A 428 -5.80 8.33 -15.70
CA SER A 428 -5.14 8.60 -16.98
C SER A 428 -4.38 9.94 -17.03
N GLY A 429 -4.82 10.97 -16.28
CA GLY A 429 -4.03 12.20 -16.12
C GLY A 429 -2.71 11.96 -15.37
N LEU A 430 -2.75 11.12 -14.33
CA LEU A 430 -1.54 10.70 -13.61
C LEU A 430 -0.57 9.96 -14.54
N LEU A 431 -1.11 9.07 -15.38
CA LEU A 431 -0.34 8.31 -16.36
C LEU A 431 0.35 9.25 -17.35
N VAL A 432 -0.38 10.17 -17.98
CA VAL A 432 0.20 11.15 -18.91
C VAL A 432 1.31 11.96 -18.23
N TYR A 433 1.06 12.49 -17.03
CA TYR A 433 2.09 13.20 -16.29
C TYR A 433 3.31 12.32 -15.97
N SER A 434 3.10 11.04 -15.67
CA SER A 434 4.20 10.10 -15.40
C SER A 434 5.07 9.84 -16.62
N LEU A 435 4.45 9.76 -17.81
CA LEU A 435 5.14 9.51 -19.08
C LEU A 435 5.96 10.73 -19.52
N PHE A 436 5.38 11.93 -19.47
CA PHE A 436 6.00 13.11 -20.08
C PHE A 436 6.67 14.03 -19.06
N GLY A 437 6.32 13.93 -17.77
CA GLY A 437 6.87 14.75 -16.70
C GLY A 437 6.52 16.24 -16.78
N VAL A 438 5.61 16.64 -17.67
CA VAL A 438 5.10 18.01 -17.82
C VAL A 438 3.77 18.14 -17.10
N PRO A 439 3.61 19.08 -16.15
CA PRO A 439 2.35 19.31 -15.46
C PRO A 439 1.20 19.63 -16.44
N LEU A 440 0.03 19.10 -16.14
CA LEU A 440 -1.19 19.22 -16.92
C LEU A 440 -1.98 20.47 -16.51
N ALA A 441 -2.55 21.18 -17.48
CA ALA A 441 -3.52 22.24 -17.21
C ALA A 441 -4.84 21.64 -16.69
N HIS A 442 -5.38 20.64 -17.39
CA HIS A 442 -6.63 19.94 -17.08
C HIS A 442 -6.47 18.43 -17.25
N GLY A 443 -6.33 17.69 -16.16
CA GLY A 443 -6.03 16.24 -16.18
C GLY A 443 -7.08 15.33 -15.53
N VAL A 444 -7.99 15.90 -14.73
CA VAL A 444 -8.89 15.14 -13.85
C VAL A 444 -10.15 14.70 -14.60
N GLU A 445 -10.50 13.43 -14.50
CA GLU A 445 -11.68 12.87 -15.18
C GLU A 445 -13.00 13.27 -14.49
N SER A 446 -13.05 13.19 -13.17
CA SER A 446 -14.23 13.50 -12.38
C SER A 446 -13.84 14.08 -11.02
N ASN A 447 -14.74 14.86 -10.41
CA ASN A 447 -14.58 15.40 -9.06
C ASN A 447 -14.89 14.36 -7.96
N ASN A 448 -14.65 13.08 -8.25
CA ASN A 448 -14.82 12.03 -7.25
C ASN A 448 -13.68 12.14 -6.25
N ARG A 449 -14.02 12.19 -4.95
CA ARG A 449 -13.07 12.22 -3.84
C ARG A 449 -12.35 10.88 -3.70
N THR A 450 -11.45 10.59 -4.63
CA THR A 450 -10.63 9.38 -4.64
C THR A 450 -9.16 9.72 -4.38
N TYR A 451 -8.30 8.70 -4.33
CA TYR A 451 -6.90 8.81 -3.98
C TYR A 451 -6.18 9.88 -4.84
N GLY A 452 -5.65 10.91 -4.16
CA GLY A 452 -4.95 12.02 -4.81
C GLY A 452 -5.85 13.10 -5.40
N LEU A 453 -7.18 12.93 -5.40
CA LEU A 453 -8.12 13.85 -6.03
C LEU A 453 -8.89 14.77 -5.06
N SER A 454 -8.59 14.73 -3.76
CA SER A 454 -9.39 15.38 -2.70
C SER A 454 -9.51 16.91 -2.81
N ASN A 455 -8.62 17.57 -3.55
CA ASN A 455 -8.53 19.04 -3.60
C ASN A 455 -8.82 19.60 -5.00
N TYR A 456 -9.41 18.79 -5.89
CA TYR A 456 -9.74 19.26 -7.24
C TYR A 456 -11.10 19.93 -7.30
N THR A 457 -11.15 21.01 -8.09
CA THR A 457 -12.39 21.73 -8.40
C THR A 457 -12.90 21.35 -9.78
N ALA A 458 -14.10 21.81 -10.13
CA ALA A 458 -14.63 21.65 -11.48
C ALA A 458 -13.69 22.22 -12.56
N GLU A 459 -12.91 23.25 -12.23
CA GLU A 459 -11.93 23.85 -13.14
C GLU A 459 -10.78 22.90 -13.47
N SER A 460 -10.51 21.93 -12.60
CA SER A 460 -9.43 20.97 -12.80
C SER A 460 -9.79 19.84 -13.77
N MET A 461 -11.08 19.70 -14.10
CA MET A 461 -11.59 18.62 -14.93
C MET A 461 -11.14 18.76 -16.40
N ARG A 462 -11.00 17.63 -17.09
CA ARG A 462 -10.67 17.58 -18.53
C ARG A 462 -11.65 18.42 -19.33
N LYS A 463 -11.10 19.20 -20.24
CA LYS A 463 -11.86 20.05 -21.17
C LYS A 463 -11.58 19.63 -22.60
N GLU A 464 -12.55 19.85 -23.47
CA GLU A 464 -12.36 19.59 -24.91
C GLU A 464 -11.47 20.67 -25.54
N SER A 465 -11.64 21.91 -25.12
CA SER A 465 -10.85 23.05 -25.58
C SER A 465 -10.49 23.97 -24.41
N ILE A 466 -9.48 24.81 -24.65
CA ILE A 466 -9.06 25.86 -23.74
C ILE A 466 -9.22 27.21 -24.45
N SER A 467 -9.83 28.19 -23.78
CA SER A 467 -10.06 29.52 -24.36
C SER A 467 -8.81 30.40 -24.28
N GLU A 468 -8.68 31.41 -25.15
CA GLU A 468 -7.56 32.37 -25.08
C GLU A 468 -7.46 33.07 -23.73
N ASN A 469 -8.60 33.43 -23.13
CA ASN A 469 -8.64 34.01 -21.78
C ASN A 469 -8.08 33.05 -20.73
N GLU A 470 -8.37 31.76 -20.85
CA GLU A 470 -7.87 30.74 -19.94
C GLU A 470 -6.38 30.48 -20.13
N ILE A 471 -5.90 30.45 -21.38
CA ILE A 471 -4.47 30.43 -21.70
C ILE A 471 -3.77 31.63 -21.06
N HIS A 472 -4.32 32.84 -21.22
CA HIS A 472 -3.78 34.05 -20.63
C HIS A 472 -3.73 33.97 -19.10
N ASN A 473 -4.80 33.46 -18.46
CA ASN A 473 -4.83 33.26 -17.02
C ASN A 473 -3.75 32.26 -16.55
N LEU A 474 -3.62 31.11 -17.21
CA LEU A 474 -2.57 30.13 -16.87
C LEU A 474 -1.16 30.73 -17.05
N CYS A 475 -0.94 31.50 -18.12
CA CYS A 475 0.31 32.18 -18.43
C CYS A 475 0.62 33.36 -17.49
N SER A 476 -0.38 34.00 -16.90
CA SER A 476 -0.20 35.09 -15.93
C SER A 476 0.47 34.62 -14.62
N THR A 477 0.46 33.31 -14.37
CA THR A 477 1.13 32.70 -13.23
C THR A 477 2.64 32.81 -13.40
N LYS A 478 3.32 33.59 -12.54
CA LYS A 478 4.77 33.96 -12.65
C LYS A 478 5.78 32.81 -12.84
N LYS A 479 5.37 31.56 -12.78
CA LYS A 479 6.21 30.36 -12.92
C LYS A 479 6.05 29.63 -14.25
N ILE A 480 5.05 29.93 -15.05
CA ILE A 480 4.80 29.26 -16.34
C ILE A 480 5.29 30.15 -17.48
N LYS A 481 6.09 29.58 -18.38
CA LYS A 481 6.69 30.22 -19.55
C LYS A 481 6.17 29.66 -20.88
N GLY A 482 5.63 28.44 -20.86
CA GLY A 482 5.10 27.80 -22.07
C GLY A 482 3.91 26.90 -21.79
N LEU A 483 3.08 26.72 -22.82
CA LEU A 483 1.94 25.82 -22.84
C LEU A 483 2.03 24.94 -24.08
N VAL A 484 2.06 23.63 -23.88
CA VAL A 484 2.01 22.60 -24.92
C VAL A 484 0.55 22.23 -25.15
N LEU A 485 0.04 22.52 -26.34
CA LEU A 485 -1.31 22.19 -26.79
C LEU A 485 -1.24 20.91 -27.62
N VAL A 486 -1.69 19.78 -27.07
CA VAL A 486 -1.64 18.49 -27.76
C VAL A 486 -2.84 18.33 -28.68
N THR A 487 -2.60 18.01 -29.95
CA THR A 487 -3.63 17.69 -30.96
C THR A 487 -3.70 16.18 -31.24
N SER A 488 -2.58 15.46 -31.08
CA SER A 488 -2.55 13.98 -31.07
C SER A 488 -1.29 13.46 -30.39
N LEU A 489 -1.44 12.57 -29.41
CA LEU A 489 -0.31 11.90 -28.76
C LEU A 489 0.30 10.83 -29.67
N MET A 490 -0.53 10.04 -30.36
CA MET A 490 -0.10 8.96 -31.23
C MET A 490 0.66 9.44 -32.46
N LYS A 491 0.26 10.60 -33.02
CA LYS A 491 0.95 11.23 -34.16
C LYS A 491 2.07 12.19 -33.72
N THR A 492 2.31 12.31 -32.42
CA THR A 492 3.29 13.24 -31.85
C THR A 492 3.08 14.70 -32.25
N ASP A 493 1.82 15.12 -32.36
CA ASP A 493 1.41 16.43 -32.86
C ASP A 493 0.98 17.34 -31.70
N TYR A 494 1.64 18.49 -31.62
CA TYR A 494 1.41 19.50 -30.58
C TYR A 494 1.95 20.88 -31.00
N GLU A 495 1.38 21.92 -30.42
CA GLU A 495 1.84 23.31 -30.58
C GLU A 495 2.41 23.83 -29.24
N ILE A 496 3.54 24.55 -29.27
CA ILE A 496 4.05 25.26 -28.09
C ILE A 496 3.66 26.72 -28.19
N ARG A 497 2.84 27.20 -27.25
CA ARG A 497 2.54 28.61 -27.06
C ARG A 497 3.37 29.20 -25.95
N TYR A 498 4.06 30.29 -26.25
CA TYR A 498 4.85 31.02 -25.28
C TYR A 498 3.95 31.93 -24.44
N CYS A 499 4.15 31.89 -23.13
CA CYS A 499 3.55 32.85 -22.23
C CYS A 499 4.37 34.14 -22.32
N THR A 500 3.97 35.05 -23.21
CA THR A 500 4.54 36.40 -23.27
C THR A 500 4.22 37.14 -21.97
N LYS A 501 5.23 37.82 -21.42
CA LYS A 501 5.05 38.70 -20.26
C LYS A 501 4.28 39.95 -20.61
#